data_AF-A0A7X7WRN8-F1
#
_entry.id   AF-A0A7X7WRN8-F1
#
_cell.length_a   1.000
_cell.length_b   1.000
_cell.length_c   1.000
_cell.angle_alpha   90.00
_cell.angle_beta   90.00
_cell.angle_gamma   90.00
#
_symmetry.space_group_name_H-M   'P 1'
#
loop_
_entity.id
_entity.type
_entity.pdbx_description
1 polymer ?
#
loop_
_entity_poly.entity_id
_entity_poly.type
_entity_poly.pdbx_seq_one_letter_code
_entity_poly.pdbx_strand_id
1 'polypeptide(L)'
;MQLPDHDLIRKQFWARQLRQFIAFLTAVSLMFLLGYLYQYTDILGDNAKGLTFALLAIVIAAFIGFSAMNWRCPVCGKYLGADINRNVCRKCGVKLQ
;
A
#
# COMPACT_ATOMS: atom_id res chain seq x y z
N MET A 1 2.31 31.15 14.59
CA MET A 1 2.15 29.75 14.14
C MET A 1 3.45 29.03 14.44
N GLN A 2 3.47 28.16 15.46
CA GLN A 2 4.61 27.26 15.69
C GLN A 2 4.65 26.30 14.51
N LEU A 3 5.74 26.33 13.73
CA LEU A 3 5.95 25.37 12.65
C LEU A 3 5.93 23.96 13.28
N PRO A 4 5.15 23.02 12.74
CA PRO A 4 5.18 21.65 13.22
C PRO A 4 6.61 21.12 13.13
N ASP A 5 7.08 20.54 14.23
CA ASP A 5 8.45 20.05 14.38
C ASP A 5 8.80 19.11 13.20
N HIS A 6 9.86 19.46 12.47
CA HIS A 6 10.30 18.72 11.30
C HIS A 6 10.56 17.23 11.60
N ASP A 7 11.00 16.91 12.82
CA ASP A 7 11.23 15.54 13.24
C ASP A 7 9.92 14.76 13.38
N LEU A 8 8.83 15.41 13.81
CA LEU A 8 7.51 14.78 13.89
C LEU A 8 6.96 14.49 12.49
N ILE A 9 7.14 15.42 11.54
CA ILE A 9 6.70 15.23 10.15
C ILE A 9 7.46 14.06 9.51
N ARG A 10 8.78 14.02 9.69
CA ARG A 10 9.63 12.94 9.18
C ARG A 10 9.26 11.59 9.79
N LYS A 11 9.06 11.51 11.12
CA LYS A 11 8.61 10.27 11.79
C LYS A 11 7.26 9.79 11.26
N GLN A 12 6.29 10.69 11.08
CA GLN A 12 4.98 10.34 10.55
C GLN A 12 5.03 9.89 9.09
N PHE A 13 5.85 10.55 8.27
CA PHE A 13 6.06 10.15 6.88
C PHE A 13 6.71 8.76 6.82
N TRP A 14 7.76 8.53 7.60
CA TRP A 14 8.45 7.24 7.65
C TRP A 14 7.54 6.10 8.11
N ALA A 15 6.68 6.33 9.11
CA ALA A 15 5.68 5.35 9.53
C ALA A 15 4.69 5.00 8.41
N ARG A 16 4.29 5.98 7.57
CA ARG A 16 3.43 5.73 6.40
C ARG A 16 4.16 4.96 5.31
N GLN A 17 5.43 5.28 5.08
CA GLN A 17 6.31 4.61 4.13
C GLN A 17 6.54 3.15 4.53
N LEU A 18 6.81 2.90 5.81
CA LEU A 18 6.96 1.55 6.35
C LEU A 18 5.66 0.75 6.22
N ARG A 19 4.51 1.34 6.54
CA ARG A 19 3.20 0.69 6.32
C ARG A 19 2.96 0.33 4.85
N GLN A 20 3.38 1.17 3.92
CA GLN A 20 3.29 0.85 2.49
C GLN A 20 4.21 -0.29 2.09
N PHE A 21 5.44 -0.29 2.59
CA PHE A 21 6.39 -1.36 2.32
C PHE A 21 5.88 -2.70 2.86
N ILE A 22 5.36 -2.73 4.08
CA ILE A 22 4.74 -3.92 4.67
C ILE A 22 3.51 -4.35 3.85
N ALA A 23 2.62 -3.42 3.49
CA ALA A 23 1.44 -3.74 2.68
C ALA A 23 1.82 -4.32 1.31
N PHE A 24 2.85 -3.77 0.67
CA PHE A 24 3.38 -4.27 -0.59
C PHE A 24 3.94 -5.68 -0.44
N LEU A 25 4.80 -5.92 0.55
CA LEU A 25 5.35 -7.24 0.82
C LEU A 25 4.25 -8.27 1.11
N THR A 26 3.25 -7.90 1.92
CA THR A 26 2.10 -8.76 2.22
C THR A 26 1.29 -9.07 0.96
N ALA A 27 0.98 -8.08 0.13
CA ALA A 27 0.22 -8.28 -1.11
C ALA A 27 0.97 -9.20 -2.08
N VAL A 28 2.28 -8.99 -2.25
CA VAL A 28 3.13 -9.85 -3.07
C VAL A 28 3.16 -11.27 -2.52
N SER A 29 3.31 -11.44 -1.21
CA SER A 29 3.34 -12.76 -0.56
C SER A 29 2.01 -13.51 -0.75
N LEU A 30 0.88 -12.83 -0.60
CA LEU A 30 -0.45 -13.40 -0.86
C LEU A 30 -0.63 -13.76 -2.34
N MET A 31 -0.12 -12.94 -3.25
CA MET A 31 -0.16 -13.22 -4.69
C MET A 31 0.63 -14.49 -5.04
N PHE A 32 1.83 -14.66 -4.48
CA PHE A 32 2.61 -15.90 -4.65
C PHE A 32 1.92 -17.11 -4.04
N LEU A 33 1.34 -16.97 -2.84
CA LEU A 33 0.59 -18.05 -2.18
C LEU A 33 -0.61 -18.48 -3.02
N LEU A 34 -1.41 -17.52 -3.52
CA LEU A 34 -2.55 -17.81 -4.39
C LEU A 34 -2.12 -18.46 -5.71
N GLY A 35 -1.01 -18.01 -6.31
CA GLY A 35 -0.45 -18.61 -7.51
C GLY A 35 0.04 -20.05 -7.28
N TYR A 36 0.63 -20.33 -6.12
CA TYR A 36 1.00 -21.69 -5.72
C TYR A 36 -0.25 -22.57 -5.53
N LEU A 37 -1.26 -22.07 -4.82
CA LEU A 37 -2.52 -22.78 -4.62
C LEU A 37 -3.28 -23.00 -5.93
N TYR A 38 -3.13 -22.12 -6.92
CA TYR A 38 -3.73 -22.26 -8.24
C TYR A 38 -3.34 -23.59 -8.92
N GLN A 39 -2.11 -24.07 -8.76
CA GLN A 39 -1.68 -25.37 -9.31
C GLN A 39 -2.46 -26.55 -8.73
N TYR A 40 -2.99 -26.41 -7.52
CA TYR A 40 -3.80 -27.43 -6.86
C TYR A 40 -5.30 -27.21 -7.07
N THR A 41 -5.73 -26.20 -7.84
CA THR A 41 -7.17 -25.98 -8.07
C THR A 41 -7.81 -27.07 -8.93
N ASP A 42 -7.04 -27.74 -9.79
CA ASP A 42 -7.54 -28.84 -10.62
C ASP A 42 -8.01 -30.05 -9.79
N ILE A 43 -7.47 -30.25 -8.58
CA ILE A 43 -7.89 -31.31 -7.65
C ILE A 43 -9.00 -30.85 -6.67
N LEU A 44 -9.24 -29.55 -6.56
CA LEU A 44 -10.22 -28.94 -5.64
C LEU A 44 -11.61 -28.77 -6.27
N GLY A 45 -11.74 -29.02 -7.59
CA GLY A 45 -12.99 -28.96 -8.35
C GLY A 45 -13.15 -27.68 -9.19
N ASP A 46 -14.09 -27.70 -10.14
CA ASP A 46 -14.26 -26.67 -11.19
C ASP A 46 -14.41 -25.23 -10.66
N ASN A 47 -14.97 -25.06 -9.46
CA ASN A 47 -15.20 -23.74 -8.86
C ASN A 47 -13.94 -23.12 -8.23
N ALA A 48 -12.88 -23.90 -8.00
CA ALA A 48 -11.69 -23.45 -7.29
C ALA A 48 -10.92 -22.38 -8.08
N LYS A 49 -10.88 -22.49 -9.41
CA LYS A 49 -10.22 -21.49 -10.28
C LYS A 49 -10.88 -20.12 -10.17
N GLY A 50 -12.21 -20.09 -10.26
CA GLY A 50 -12.98 -18.84 -10.12
C GLY A 50 -12.78 -18.18 -8.76
N LEU A 51 -12.76 -18.98 -7.69
CA LEU A 51 -12.50 -18.50 -6.34
C LEU A 51 -11.08 -17.92 -6.21
N THR A 52 -10.05 -18.56 -6.76
CA THR A 52 -8.67 -18.04 -6.73
C THR A 52 -8.56 -16.69 -7.44
N PHE A 53 -9.19 -16.53 -8.61
CA PHE A 53 -9.23 -15.24 -9.31
C PHE A 53 -9.97 -14.17 -8.51
N ALA A 54 -11.10 -14.51 -7.88
CA ALA A 54 -11.83 -13.58 -7.02
C ALA A 54 -10.98 -13.12 -5.83
N LEU A 55 -10.27 -14.04 -5.16
CA LEU A 55 -9.36 -13.73 -4.07
C LEU A 55 -8.22 -12.83 -4.51
N LEU A 56 -7.61 -13.09 -5.67
CA LEU A 56 -6.57 -12.23 -6.22
C LEU A 56 -7.08 -10.80 -6.48
N ALA A 57 -8.27 -10.68 -7.08
CA ALA A 57 -8.90 -9.38 -7.32
C ALA A 57 -9.16 -8.62 -6.01
N ILE A 58 -9.62 -9.32 -4.96
CA ILE A 58 -9.82 -8.75 -3.62
C ILE A 58 -8.49 -8.26 -3.02
N VAL A 59 -7.41 -9.03 -3.12
CA VAL A 59 -6.08 -8.63 -2.61
C VAL A 59 -5.60 -7.36 -3.30
N ILE A 60 -5.72 -7.29 -4.63
CA ILE A 60 -5.33 -6.11 -5.41
C ILE A 60 -6.19 -4.89 -5.02
N ALA A 61 -7.51 -5.05 -4.96
CA ALA A 61 -8.43 -3.97 -4.59
C ALA A 61 -8.16 -3.47 -3.16
N ALA A 62 -7.91 -4.38 -2.21
CA ALA A 62 -7.57 -4.04 -0.83
C ALA A 62 -6.25 -3.27 -0.75
N PHE A 63 -5.21 -3.69 -1.49
CA PHE A 63 -3.93 -2.99 -1.53
C PHE A 63 -4.07 -1.58 -2.12
N ILE A 64 -4.82 -1.42 -3.22
CA ILE A 64 -5.06 -0.12 -3.84
C ILE A 64 -5.86 0.79 -2.90
N GLY A 65 -6.94 0.27 -2.30
CA GLY A 65 -7.78 1.03 -1.36
C GLY A 65 -7.01 1.48 -0.13
N PHE A 66 -6.28 0.55 0.50
CA PHE A 66 -5.37 0.86 1.61
C PHE A 66 -4.36 1.93 1.21
N SER A 67 -3.77 1.79 0.02
CA SER A 67 -2.79 2.75 -0.47
C SER A 67 -3.35 4.14 -0.69
N ALA A 68 -4.52 4.25 -1.31
CA ALA A 68 -5.18 5.53 -1.55
C ALA A 68 -5.55 6.26 -0.24
N MET A 69 -5.90 5.50 0.81
CA MET A 69 -6.25 6.05 2.12
C MET A 69 -5.02 6.42 2.97
N ASN A 70 -4.01 5.55 3.02
CA ASN A 70 -2.84 5.74 3.89
C ASN A 70 -1.75 6.64 3.25
N TRP A 71 -1.63 6.64 1.92
CA TRP A 71 -0.60 7.38 1.17
C TRP A 71 -0.96 8.85 0.93
N ARG A 72 -1.03 9.59 2.03
CA ARG A 72 -1.37 11.01 2.06
C ARG A 72 -0.34 11.79 2.86
N CYS A 73 -0.14 13.04 2.47
CA CYS A 73 0.76 13.95 3.15
C CYS A 73 0.30 14.13 4.61
N PRO A 74 1.19 13.99 5.62
CA PRO A 74 0.82 14.14 7.03
C PRO A 74 0.35 15.55 7.39
N VAL A 75 0.75 16.56 6.60
CA VAL A 75 0.42 17.97 6.87
C VAL A 75 -0.83 18.43 6.12
N CYS A 76 -0.91 18.21 4.80
CA CYS A 76 -2.04 18.69 4.01
C CYS A 76 -3.10 17.63 3.69
N GLY A 77 -2.87 16.36 4.05
CA GLY A 77 -3.81 15.26 3.77
C GLY A 77 -3.96 14.89 2.29
N LYS A 78 -3.29 15.59 1.36
CA LYS A 78 -3.39 15.32 -0.08
C LYS A 78 -2.56 14.11 -0.48
N TYR A 79 -3.01 13.40 -1.53
CA TYR A 79 -2.30 12.25 -2.09
C TYR A 79 -0.89 12.62 -2.57
N LEU A 80 0.10 11.80 -2.23
CA LEU A 80 1.52 12.07 -2.47
C LEU A 80 2.00 11.69 -3.88
N GLY A 81 1.19 10.96 -4.65
CA GLY A 81 1.58 10.42 -5.96
C GLY A 81 2.23 9.04 -5.85
N ALA A 82 2.69 8.52 -6.99
CA ALA A 82 3.26 7.16 -7.08
C ALA A 82 4.68 7.02 -6.51
N ASP A 83 5.35 8.13 -6.20
CA ASP A 83 6.73 8.13 -5.71
C ASP A 83 6.75 7.90 -4.19
N ILE A 84 7.34 6.78 -3.78
CA ILE A 84 7.45 6.37 -2.38
C ILE A 84 8.60 7.05 -1.62
N ASN A 85 9.63 7.52 -2.34
CA ASN A 85 10.85 8.09 -1.74
C ASN A 85 10.95 9.60 -2.00
N ARG A 86 9.91 10.31 -1.57
CA ARG A 86 9.70 11.71 -1.92
C ARG A 86 10.13 12.64 -0.80
N ASN A 87 11.09 13.53 -1.10
CA ASN A 87 11.61 14.49 -0.13
C ASN A 87 10.65 15.66 0.17
N VAL A 88 9.80 16.06 -0.79
CA VAL A 88 8.92 17.24 -0.66
C VAL A 88 7.51 16.96 -1.19
N CYS A 89 6.49 17.40 -0.46
CA CYS A 89 5.11 17.34 -0.94
C CYS A 89 4.86 18.38 -2.06
N ARG A 90 4.51 17.93 -3.27
CA ARG A 90 4.17 18.84 -4.39
C ARG A 90 2.91 19.69 -4.18
N LYS A 91 2.10 19.39 -3.16
CA LYS A 91 0.83 20.08 -2.93
C LYS A 91 0.90 21.17 -1.87
N CYS A 92 1.75 21.02 -0.86
CA CYS A 92 1.92 22.01 0.21
C CYS A 92 3.37 22.47 0.43
N GLY A 93 4.35 21.89 -0.29
CA GLY A 93 5.76 22.27 -0.19
C GLY A 93 6.48 21.77 1.06
N VAL A 94 5.81 21.03 1.95
CA VAL A 94 6.46 20.54 3.17
C VAL A 94 7.57 19.53 2.86
N LYS A 95 8.70 19.66 3.56
CA LYS A 95 9.79 18.69 3.56
C LYS A 95 9.40 17.46 4.38
N LEU A 96 9.48 16.30 3.75
CA LEU A 96 9.10 14.99 4.29
C LEU A 96 10.32 14.19 4.77
N GLN A 97 11.48 14.39 4.10
CA GLN A 97 12.78 13.77 4.38
C GLN A 97 13.89 14.80 4.19
#